data_AF-A0AAV8VP68-F1
#
_entry.id   AF-A0AAV8VP68-F1
#
_cell.length_a   1.000
_cell.length_b   1.000
_cell.length_c   1.000
_cell.angle_alpha   90.00
_cell.angle_beta   90.00
_cell.angle_gamma   90.00
#
_symmetry.space_group_name_H-M   'P 1'
#
loop_
_entity.id
_entity.type
_entity.pdbx_description
1 polymer ?
#
loop_
_entity_poly.entity_id
_entity_poly.type
_entity_poly.pdbx_seq_one_letter_code
_entity_poly.pdbx_strand_id
1 'polypeptide(L)'
;MERDWKSKFHGKIMRLKKQRPRRRMSRFLIIISISIIGSNKAPKCETLDKEIEEIAKKIKLANENKMAKLRTAPAPPARIISFTQKSPNTVVKSESRTLPCDWPSIQGQFGWEEMDKISIPYLTRSGEKYLSLRMVKQRLLQKYDNWFTDEVRSCFSITALCATTSEAKLLNEINFRHCDTFYGQLEFTIADNIIRLDDVKEMCNFYNFCHLILIERVAVPHKKCGFIKIAAQNCVPYTWHEDKQYVPLFYFEGECKYLEERSLPLTGWDLAYLKLCCKIQGIRKTLFDGESVRVVELELVKKFFPPGTPFDETWPTHTSIDTLVLRPVPKLVLTKNPTKG
;
A
#
# COMPACT_ATOMS: atom_id res chain seq x y z
N MET A 1 -6.76 -42.14 57.95
CA MET A 1 -5.56 -41.40 58.41
C MET A 1 -5.52 -40.12 57.58
N GLU A 2 -6.35 -39.15 57.97
CA GLU A 2 -5.97 -37.95 58.76
C GLU A 2 -5.16 -36.95 57.93
N ARG A 3 -5.84 -35.99 57.31
CA ARG A 3 -6.28 -34.68 57.86
C ARG A 3 -5.13 -33.66 57.92
N ASP A 4 -5.23 -32.73 56.98
CA ASP A 4 -4.83 -31.32 57.02
C ASP A 4 -4.97 -30.70 58.44
N TRP A 5 -4.17 -29.68 58.75
CA TRP A 5 -4.52 -28.51 59.59
C TRP A 5 -3.32 -27.52 59.69
N LYS A 6 -3.47 -26.40 58.98
CA LYS A 6 -3.48 -25.02 59.53
C LYS A 6 -2.21 -24.40 60.18
N SER A 7 -1.78 -23.31 59.52
CA SER A 7 -1.95 -21.91 60.01
C SER A 7 -0.79 -21.15 60.70
N LYS A 8 -0.48 -20.00 60.07
CA LYS A 8 -0.12 -18.67 60.65
C LYS A 8 1.24 -18.49 61.33
N PHE A 9 2.09 -17.70 60.67
CA PHE A 9 2.81 -16.60 61.33
C PHE A 9 2.76 -15.33 60.46
N HIS A 10 2.44 -14.21 61.10
CA HIS A 10 2.23 -12.85 60.56
C HIS A 10 3.39 -11.94 61.04
N GLY A 11 3.72 -10.89 60.28
CA GLY A 11 4.46 -9.68 60.75
C GLY A 11 5.92 -9.57 60.26
N LYS A 12 6.28 -8.87 59.18
CA LYS A 12 6.41 -7.40 58.92
C LYS A 12 7.72 -6.79 59.49
N ILE A 13 8.53 -6.19 58.59
CA ILE A 13 9.27 -4.89 58.67
C ILE A 13 10.78 -4.90 58.23
N MET A 14 11.07 -4.05 57.22
CA MET A 14 12.29 -3.27 56.85
C MET A 14 13.48 -3.84 56.04
N ARG A 15 13.54 -3.36 54.78
CA ARG A 15 14.65 -2.61 54.10
C ARG A 15 16.09 -3.17 54.08
N LEU A 16 16.57 -3.62 52.90
CA LEU A 16 17.56 -2.94 52.02
C LEU A 16 18.23 -3.90 51.00
N LYS A 17 18.31 -3.44 49.74
CA LYS A 17 19.30 -3.72 48.66
C LYS A 17 19.94 -5.13 48.56
N LYS A 18 19.65 -5.87 47.47
CA LYS A 18 20.61 -6.22 46.37
C LYS A 18 20.03 -7.22 45.36
N GLN A 19 20.29 -6.93 44.09
CA GLN A 19 20.55 -7.83 42.95
C GLN A 19 19.43 -8.67 42.30
N ARG A 20 19.53 -8.66 40.96
CA ARG A 20 18.65 -9.19 39.89
C ARG A 20 18.59 -10.73 39.88
N PRO A 21 17.62 -11.29 39.14
CA PRO A 21 18.00 -12.23 38.09
C PRO A 21 17.47 -11.85 36.70
N ARG A 22 18.37 -12.04 35.71
CA ARG A 22 18.16 -11.82 34.28
C ARG A 22 17.12 -12.81 33.72
N ARG A 23 16.08 -12.31 33.05
CA ARG A 23 15.34 -13.09 32.04
C ARG A 23 15.91 -12.77 30.66
N ARG A 24 16.48 -13.80 30.02
CA ARG A 24 16.93 -13.81 28.62
C ARG A 24 15.71 -13.60 27.72
N MET A 25 15.60 -12.45 27.08
CA MET A 25 14.84 -12.31 25.83
C MET A 25 15.80 -12.57 24.68
N SER A 26 15.52 -13.61 23.89
CA SER A 26 16.25 -13.93 22.67
C SER A 26 15.86 -12.89 21.61
N ARG A 27 16.73 -11.90 21.41
CA ARG A 27 16.67 -10.99 20.27
C ARG A 27 17.39 -11.67 19.11
N PHE A 28 16.65 -12.16 18.12
CA PHE A 28 17.20 -12.41 16.80
C PHE A 28 17.33 -11.06 16.08
N LEU A 29 18.47 -10.41 16.26
CA LEU A 29 19.00 -9.42 15.34
C LEU A 29 19.90 -10.20 14.38
N ILE A 30 19.49 -10.31 13.12
CA ILE A 30 20.38 -10.73 12.04
C ILE A 30 21.24 -9.51 11.73
N ILE A 31 22.48 -9.51 12.22
CA ILE A 31 23.53 -8.57 11.84
C ILE A 31 24.24 -9.18 10.64
N ILE A 32 24.21 -8.48 9.52
CA ILE A 32 25.06 -8.77 8.36
C ILE A 32 26.45 -8.23 8.68
N SER A 33 27.41 -9.15 8.82
CA SER A 33 28.82 -8.81 9.02
C SER A 33 29.59 -9.17 7.75
N ILE A 34 30.02 -8.16 7.00
CA ILE A 34 31.08 -8.31 5.99
C ILE A 34 32.36 -7.76 6.62
N SER A 35 33.34 -8.63 6.86
CA SER A 35 34.67 -8.25 7.33
C SER A 35 35.49 -7.65 6.19
N ILE A 36 35.94 -6.41 6.34
CA ILE A 36 37.08 -5.87 5.60
C ILE A 36 38.06 -5.27 6.62
N ILE A 37 39.28 -5.80 6.59
CA ILE A 37 40.46 -5.36 7.34
C ILE A 37 40.99 -4.09 6.65
N GLY A 38 41.29 -3.03 7.41
CA GLY A 38 42.01 -1.87 6.88
C GLY A 38 41.90 -0.63 7.76
N SER A 39 42.84 -0.50 8.68
CA SER A 39 43.09 0.65 9.56
C SER A 39 43.25 1.98 8.82
N ASN A 40 42.57 3.04 9.27
CA ASN A 40 43.16 4.38 9.45
C ASN A 40 42.26 5.29 10.31
N LYS A 41 42.90 6.10 11.16
CA LYS A 41 42.34 6.90 12.26
C LYS A 41 41.24 7.88 11.79
N ALA A 42 40.12 7.91 12.53
CA ALA A 42 39.08 8.92 12.37
C ALA A 42 39.56 10.31 12.88
N PRO A 43 39.34 11.41 12.14
CA PRO A 43 39.49 12.76 12.67
C PRO A 43 38.32 13.09 13.60
N LYS A 44 38.61 13.86 14.66
CA LYS A 44 37.68 14.21 15.74
C LYS A 44 36.49 15.04 15.21
N CYS A 45 35.31 14.73 15.73
CA CYS A 45 33.98 15.23 15.36
C CYS A 45 33.77 16.76 15.46
N GLU A 46 34.72 17.56 15.97
CA GLU A 46 34.56 19.02 16.15
C GLU A 46 35.05 19.85 14.95
N THR A 47 35.88 19.29 14.07
CA THR A 47 36.38 20.00 12.87
C THR A 47 35.40 19.94 11.69
N LEU A 48 34.57 18.90 11.61
CA LEU A 48 33.62 18.70 10.52
C LEU A 48 32.45 19.70 10.58
N ASP A 49 31.97 20.02 11.78
CA ASP A 49 30.86 20.97 11.97
C ASP A 49 31.26 22.40 11.61
N LYS A 50 32.53 22.77 11.84
CA LYS A 50 33.08 24.08 11.43
C LYS A 50 33.20 24.20 9.91
N GLU A 51 33.62 23.14 9.23
CA GLU A 51 33.71 23.12 7.77
C GLU A 51 32.32 23.20 7.11
N ILE A 52 31.32 22.50 7.68
CA ILE A 52 29.93 22.56 7.20
C ILE A 52 29.35 23.98 7.37
N GLU A 53 29.62 24.64 8.49
CA GLU A 53 29.14 26.01 8.72
C GLU A 53 29.84 27.05 7.82
N GLU A 54 31.13 26.85 7.51
CA GLU A 54 31.87 27.72 6.59
C GLU A 54 31.40 27.55 5.13
N ILE A 55 31.08 26.33 4.72
CA ILE A 55 30.50 26.03 3.40
C ILE A 55 29.09 26.65 3.28
N ALA A 56 28.26 26.58 4.33
CA ALA A 56 26.94 27.19 4.35
C ALA A 56 27.01 28.73 4.21
N LYS A 57 27.98 29.38 4.86
CA LYS A 57 28.24 30.82 4.72
C LYS A 57 28.68 31.20 3.30
N LYS A 58 29.53 30.39 2.66
CA LYS A 58 29.98 30.60 1.27
C LYS A 58 28.83 30.47 0.27
N ILE A 59 27.94 29.50 0.44
CA ILE A 59 26.77 29.31 -0.43
C ILE A 59 25.79 30.48 -0.29
N LYS A 60 25.56 30.96 0.94
CA LYS A 60 24.66 32.10 1.19
C LYS A 60 25.18 33.40 0.55
N LEU A 61 26.49 33.68 0.69
CA LEU A 61 27.12 34.85 0.07
C LEU A 61 27.12 34.76 -1.47
N ALA A 62 27.34 33.57 -2.03
CA ALA A 62 27.27 33.35 -3.47
C ALA A 62 25.86 33.60 -4.03
N ASN A 63 24.82 33.20 -3.29
CA ASN A 63 23.43 33.44 -3.67
C ASN A 63 23.04 34.92 -3.54
N GLU A 64 23.49 35.61 -2.50
CA GLU A 64 23.27 37.05 -2.32
C GLU A 64 23.95 37.87 -3.45
N ASN A 65 25.18 37.51 -3.84
CA ASN A 65 25.88 38.13 -4.96
C ASN A 65 25.21 37.83 -6.32
N LYS A 66 24.62 36.65 -6.48
CA LYS A 66 23.86 36.29 -7.69
C LYS A 66 22.55 37.06 -7.79
N MET A 67 21.88 37.31 -6.67
CA MET A 67 20.67 38.13 -6.57
C MET A 67 20.96 39.64 -6.73
N ALA A 68 22.11 40.12 -6.28
CA ALA A 68 22.56 41.50 -6.49
C ALA A 68 22.90 41.79 -7.96
N LYS A 69 23.51 40.84 -8.68
CA LYS A 69 23.79 40.94 -10.12
C LYS A 69 22.54 40.98 -11.01
N LEU A 70 21.40 40.49 -10.52
CA LEU A 70 20.11 40.56 -11.22
C LEU A 70 19.38 41.90 -11.02
N ARG A 71 19.84 42.77 -10.10
CA ARG A 71 19.24 44.09 -9.83
C ARG A 71 19.86 45.25 -10.61
N THR A 72 20.92 45.03 -11.39
CA THR A 72 21.64 46.10 -12.12
C THR A 72 21.63 45.93 -13.65
N ALA A 73 20.77 45.08 -14.20
CA ALA A 73 20.60 45.01 -15.66
C ALA A 73 19.55 46.04 -16.14
N PRO A 74 19.86 46.88 -17.14
CA PRO A 74 18.92 47.88 -17.66
C PRO A 74 17.80 47.24 -18.49
N ALA A 75 16.58 47.77 -18.34
CA ALA A 75 15.37 47.28 -19.01
C ALA A 75 15.33 47.67 -20.51
N PRO A 76 14.88 46.78 -21.42
CA PRO A 76 14.48 47.14 -22.77
C PRO A 76 13.06 47.78 -22.79
N PRO A 77 12.75 48.63 -23.78
CA PRO A 77 11.60 49.53 -23.72
C PRO A 77 10.25 48.85 -23.91
N ALA A 78 9.26 49.34 -23.16
CA ALA A 78 7.87 48.92 -23.13
C ALA A 78 7.10 49.30 -24.42
N ARG A 79 6.27 48.39 -24.93
CA ARG A 79 5.13 48.72 -25.80
C ARG A 79 3.88 48.86 -24.94
N ILE A 80 3.35 50.08 -24.93
CA ILE A 80 2.10 50.49 -24.30
C ILE A 80 0.95 50.07 -25.22
N ILE A 81 -0.04 49.34 -24.72
CA ILE A 81 -1.42 49.45 -25.17
C ILE A 81 -2.30 49.57 -23.93
N SER A 82 -3.12 50.62 -23.95
CA SER A 82 -3.77 51.32 -22.86
C SER A 82 -5.01 50.64 -22.29
N PHE A 83 -5.18 50.85 -20.98
CA PHE A 83 -6.41 50.67 -20.21
C PHE A 83 -7.55 51.56 -20.72
N THR A 84 -8.77 51.01 -20.77
CA THR A 84 -10.00 51.79 -20.59
C THR A 84 -10.93 51.05 -19.63
N GLN A 85 -11.25 51.69 -18.50
CA GLN A 85 -12.34 51.29 -17.60
C GLN A 85 -13.66 51.86 -18.12
N LYS A 86 -14.70 51.04 -18.18
CA LYS A 86 -16.10 51.47 -18.01
C LYS A 86 -16.97 50.27 -17.63
N SER A 87 -17.63 50.37 -16.48
CA SER A 87 -18.89 49.67 -16.16
C SER A 87 -20.03 50.70 -16.26
N PRO A 88 -21.33 50.31 -16.26
CA PRO A 88 -21.93 48.97 -16.23
C PRO A 88 -22.97 48.74 -17.37
N ASN A 89 -23.56 47.53 -17.37
CA ASN A 89 -24.69 47.05 -18.20
C ASN A 89 -24.34 46.56 -19.61
N THR A 90 -24.26 45.23 -19.78
CA THR A 90 -25.29 44.41 -20.44
C THR A 90 -24.85 42.95 -20.36
N VAL A 91 -25.79 42.10 -19.94
CA VAL A 91 -25.68 40.66 -19.82
C VAL A 91 -25.23 40.05 -21.15
N VAL A 92 -24.06 39.40 -21.19
CA VAL A 92 -23.83 38.22 -22.04
C VAL A 92 -23.00 37.24 -21.22
N LYS A 93 -23.72 36.35 -20.53
CA LYS A 93 -23.16 35.18 -19.87
C LYS A 93 -22.83 34.18 -20.98
N SER A 94 -21.57 34.11 -21.42
CA SER A 94 -21.10 32.96 -22.19
C SER A 94 -20.91 31.78 -21.22
N GLU A 95 -22.03 31.16 -20.85
CA GLU A 95 -22.04 29.87 -20.18
C GLU A 95 -21.47 28.82 -21.15
N SER A 96 -20.21 28.44 -20.99
CA SER A 96 -19.86 27.04 -21.25
C SER A 96 -20.61 26.23 -20.20
N ARG A 97 -21.82 25.74 -20.54
CA ARG A 97 -22.62 24.88 -19.66
C ARG A 97 -21.92 23.54 -19.50
N THR A 98 -20.96 23.46 -18.59
CA THR A 98 -20.48 22.18 -18.08
C THR A 98 -21.65 21.52 -17.37
N LEU A 99 -22.09 20.39 -17.92
CA LEU A 99 -23.15 19.58 -17.32
C LEU A 99 -22.73 19.13 -15.92
N PRO A 100 -23.67 18.94 -14.98
CA PRO A 100 -23.39 18.33 -13.68
C PRO A 100 -22.65 17.00 -13.85
N CYS A 101 -21.76 16.68 -12.91
CA CYS A 101 -20.98 15.44 -12.97
C CYS A 101 -21.87 14.18 -12.97
N ASP A 102 -23.05 14.26 -12.33
CA ASP A 102 -24.06 13.22 -12.23
C ASP A 102 -25.20 13.39 -13.25
N TRP A 103 -24.97 14.15 -14.33
CA TRP A 103 -25.96 14.35 -15.40
C TRP A 103 -26.57 13.04 -15.94
N PRO A 104 -25.81 11.96 -16.18
CA PRO A 104 -26.40 10.68 -16.57
C PRO A 104 -27.42 10.16 -15.54
N SER A 105 -27.11 10.29 -14.25
CA SER A 105 -27.99 9.87 -13.16
C SER A 105 -29.26 10.70 -13.07
N ILE A 106 -29.18 12.01 -13.34
CA ILE A 106 -30.36 12.90 -13.45
C ILE A 106 -31.29 12.42 -14.58
N GLN A 107 -30.73 11.90 -15.67
CA GLN A 107 -31.48 11.35 -16.80
C GLN A 107 -31.95 9.90 -16.58
N GLY A 108 -31.72 9.31 -15.39
CA GLY A 108 -32.04 7.91 -15.11
C GLY A 108 -31.16 6.91 -15.87
N GLN A 109 -30.01 7.34 -16.39
CA GLN A 109 -29.11 6.47 -17.15
C GLN A 109 -28.21 5.68 -16.21
N PHE A 110 -28.27 4.35 -16.35
CA PHE A 110 -27.37 3.41 -15.72
C PHE A 110 -27.04 2.28 -16.69
N GLY A 111 -26.02 1.49 -16.37
CA GLY A 111 -25.68 0.31 -17.14
C GLY A 111 -25.46 -0.91 -16.26
N TRP A 112 -25.20 -2.03 -16.89
CA TRP A 112 -24.87 -3.29 -16.22
C TRP A 112 -23.44 -3.69 -16.59
N GLU A 113 -22.68 -4.10 -15.58
CA GLU A 113 -21.39 -4.73 -15.79
C GLU A 113 -21.47 -6.19 -15.33
N GLU A 114 -20.94 -7.11 -16.13
CA GLU A 114 -20.81 -8.51 -15.76
C GLU A 114 -19.42 -8.77 -15.18
N MET A 115 -19.35 -9.29 -13.96
CA MET A 115 -18.13 -9.74 -13.29
C MET A 115 -18.37 -11.12 -12.69
N ASP A 116 -17.53 -12.11 -13.00
CA ASP A 116 -17.71 -13.50 -12.54
C ASP A 116 -19.12 -14.08 -12.82
N LYS A 117 -19.73 -13.77 -13.98
CA LYS A 117 -21.12 -14.13 -14.34
C LYS A 117 -22.18 -13.48 -13.45
N ILE A 118 -21.81 -12.46 -12.69
CA ILE A 118 -22.71 -11.68 -11.85
C ILE A 118 -22.88 -10.31 -12.50
N SER A 119 -24.12 -10.00 -12.87
CA SER A 119 -24.48 -8.66 -13.33
C SER A 119 -24.67 -7.72 -12.13
N ILE A 120 -24.02 -6.56 -12.17
CA ILE A 120 -24.14 -5.50 -11.16
C ILE A 120 -24.38 -4.14 -11.85
N PRO A 121 -25.30 -3.32 -11.33
CA PRO A 121 -25.61 -2.04 -11.95
C PRO A 121 -24.52 -1.00 -11.64
N TYR A 122 -24.10 -0.23 -12.65
CA TYR A 122 -23.18 0.89 -12.52
C TYR A 122 -23.82 2.22 -12.90
N LEU A 123 -23.32 3.28 -12.27
CA LEU A 123 -23.62 4.67 -12.55
C LEU A 123 -22.50 5.29 -13.39
N THR A 124 -22.82 6.33 -14.14
CA THR A 124 -21.81 7.13 -14.86
C THR A 124 -21.70 8.51 -14.25
N ARG A 125 -20.50 8.88 -13.82
CA ARG A 125 -20.18 10.21 -13.27
C ARG A 125 -18.98 10.78 -14.01
N SER A 126 -19.15 11.93 -14.64
CA SER A 126 -18.10 12.60 -15.45
C SER A 126 -17.42 11.70 -16.49
N GLY A 127 -18.17 10.76 -17.08
CA GLY A 127 -17.66 9.82 -18.09
C GLY A 127 -16.99 8.56 -17.52
N GLU A 128 -16.79 8.48 -16.20
CA GLU A 128 -16.27 7.29 -15.53
C GLU A 128 -17.40 6.43 -14.93
N LYS A 129 -17.18 5.12 -14.83
CA LYS A 129 -18.14 4.17 -14.26
C LYS A 129 -17.91 4.00 -12.76
N TYR A 130 -19.00 4.06 -11.99
CA TYR A 130 -19.00 3.89 -10.54
C TYR A 130 -20.03 2.86 -10.09
N LEU A 131 -19.71 2.13 -9.03
CA LEU A 131 -20.58 1.15 -8.38
C LEU A 131 -20.87 1.59 -6.96
N SER A 132 -22.08 1.28 -6.45
CA SER A 132 -22.37 1.44 -5.03
C SER A 132 -21.55 0.44 -4.22
N LEU A 133 -20.79 0.94 -3.22
CA LEU A 133 -20.02 0.11 -2.30
C LEU A 133 -20.91 -0.90 -1.56
N ARG A 134 -22.14 -0.51 -1.22
CA ARG A 134 -23.12 -1.38 -0.56
C ARG A 134 -23.52 -2.55 -1.45
N MET A 135 -23.83 -2.27 -2.72
CA MET A 135 -24.14 -3.31 -3.72
C MET A 135 -22.95 -4.24 -3.96
N VAL A 136 -21.74 -3.69 -4.07
CA VAL A 136 -20.50 -4.47 -4.25
C VAL A 136 -20.26 -5.40 -3.08
N LYS A 137 -20.39 -4.92 -1.83
CA LYS A 137 -20.24 -5.74 -0.63
C LYS A 137 -21.21 -6.92 -0.60
N GLN A 138 -22.49 -6.65 -0.81
CA GLN A 138 -23.53 -7.67 -0.75
C GLN A 138 -23.46 -8.68 -1.89
N ARG A 139 -23.07 -8.26 -3.10
CA ARG A 139 -23.17 -9.09 -4.29
C ARG A 139 -21.86 -9.76 -4.71
N LEU A 140 -20.74 -9.06 -4.58
CA LEU A 140 -19.44 -9.52 -5.09
C LEU A 140 -18.52 -10.00 -3.97
N LEU A 141 -18.48 -9.29 -2.84
CA LEU A 141 -17.53 -9.55 -1.77
C LEU A 141 -18.06 -10.47 -0.65
N GLN A 142 -19.37 -10.69 -0.59
CA GLN A 142 -19.99 -11.53 0.44
C GLN A 142 -19.33 -12.93 0.54
N LYS A 143 -18.87 -13.48 -0.60
CA LYS A 143 -18.14 -14.76 -0.66
C LYS A 143 -16.82 -14.76 0.11
N TYR A 144 -16.24 -13.58 0.37
CA TYR A 144 -14.94 -13.40 1.04
C TYR A 144 -15.03 -12.94 2.51
N ASP A 145 -16.20 -12.48 2.98
CA ASP A 145 -16.37 -11.83 4.29
C ASP A 145 -15.86 -12.68 5.46
N ASN A 146 -16.02 -14.00 5.37
CA ASN A 146 -15.67 -14.94 6.43
C ASN A 146 -14.28 -15.59 6.28
N TRP A 147 -13.51 -15.19 5.26
CA TRP A 147 -12.22 -15.81 4.98
C TRP A 147 -11.04 -15.00 5.51
N PHE A 148 -11.08 -13.68 5.38
CA PHE A 148 -9.90 -12.84 5.60
C PHE A 148 -10.01 -11.97 6.85
N THR A 149 -8.88 -11.78 7.54
CA THR A 149 -8.77 -10.81 8.64
C THR A 149 -8.57 -9.39 8.11
N ASP A 150 -8.64 -8.42 9.01
CA ASP A 150 -8.38 -7.01 8.67
C ASP A 150 -6.95 -6.79 8.18
N GLU A 151 -6.02 -7.70 8.47
CA GLU A 151 -4.67 -7.67 7.92
C GLU A 151 -4.67 -7.75 6.39
N VAL A 152 -5.50 -8.60 5.79
CA VAL A 152 -5.63 -8.69 4.32
C VAL A 152 -6.42 -7.50 3.78
N ARG A 153 -7.49 -7.09 4.48
CA ARG A 153 -8.31 -5.94 4.07
C ARG A 153 -7.53 -4.63 4.06
N SER A 154 -6.51 -4.50 4.91
CA SER A 154 -5.66 -3.31 4.99
C SER A 154 -4.53 -3.27 3.94
N CYS A 155 -4.46 -4.23 3.01
CA CYS A 155 -3.41 -4.25 1.99
C CYS A 155 -3.58 -3.13 0.95
N PHE A 156 -4.81 -2.69 0.70
CA PHE A 156 -5.12 -1.64 -0.27
C PHE A 156 -6.01 -0.56 0.35
N SER A 157 -6.07 0.59 -0.32
CA SER A 157 -7.02 1.66 -0.02
C SER A 157 -7.63 2.13 -1.34
N ILE A 158 -8.95 2.26 -1.38
CA ILE A 158 -9.69 2.71 -2.56
C ILE A 158 -10.40 4.01 -2.19
N THR A 159 -10.40 4.95 -3.14
CA THR A 159 -11.13 6.21 -2.99
C THR A 159 -12.63 5.96 -3.11
N ALA A 160 -13.35 6.20 -2.03
CA ALA A 160 -14.81 6.22 -2.00
C ALA A 160 -15.32 7.66 -2.11
N LEU A 161 -16.37 7.87 -2.91
CA LEU A 161 -17.06 9.16 -3.04
C LEU A 161 -18.47 9.03 -2.48
N CYS A 162 -18.98 10.09 -1.86
CA CYS A 162 -20.40 10.15 -1.52
C CYS A 162 -21.26 10.17 -2.79
N ALA A 163 -22.40 9.47 -2.75
CA ALA A 163 -23.43 9.57 -3.78
C ALA A 163 -24.05 10.97 -3.80
N THR A 164 -24.43 11.45 -4.99
CA THR A 164 -25.26 12.65 -5.11
C THR A 164 -26.72 12.32 -4.82
N THR A 165 -27.55 13.34 -4.62
CA THR A 165 -29.00 13.15 -4.46
C THR A 165 -29.62 12.42 -5.66
N SER A 166 -29.19 12.74 -6.87
CA SER A 166 -29.68 12.12 -8.11
C SER A 166 -29.28 10.66 -8.20
N GLU A 167 -28.03 10.35 -7.86
CA GLU A 167 -27.52 8.98 -7.85
C GLU A 167 -28.16 8.13 -6.75
N ALA A 168 -28.36 8.66 -5.55
CA ALA A 168 -29.06 7.95 -4.48
C ALA A 168 -30.49 7.57 -4.90
N LYS A 169 -31.21 8.50 -5.54
CA LYS A 169 -32.54 8.24 -6.12
C LYS A 169 -32.49 7.17 -7.20
N LEU A 170 -31.53 7.26 -8.12
CA LEU A 170 -31.37 6.26 -9.18
C LEU A 170 -31.00 4.88 -8.62
N LEU A 171 -30.13 4.80 -7.61
CA LEU A 171 -29.81 3.54 -6.92
C LEU A 171 -31.03 2.92 -6.24
N ASN A 172 -31.91 3.73 -5.64
CA ASN A 172 -33.19 3.28 -5.12
C ASN A 172 -34.09 2.72 -6.22
N GLU A 173 -34.22 3.44 -7.34
CA GLU A 173 -34.99 2.97 -8.49
C GLU A 173 -34.46 1.64 -9.02
N ILE A 174 -33.15 1.54 -9.23
CA ILE A 174 -32.47 0.31 -9.65
C ILE A 174 -32.78 -0.83 -8.67
N ASN A 175 -32.58 -0.62 -7.37
CA ASN A 175 -32.79 -1.66 -6.38
C ASN A 175 -34.26 -2.11 -6.31
N PHE A 176 -35.20 -1.17 -6.28
CA PHE A 176 -36.62 -1.48 -6.08
C PHE A 176 -37.31 -1.99 -7.34
N ARG A 177 -36.93 -1.48 -8.53
CA ARG A 177 -37.61 -1.84 -9.79
C ARG A 177 -36.88 -2.89 -10.62
N HIS A 178 -35.55 -2.96 -10.51
CA HIS A 178 -34.72 -3.80 -11.38
C HIS A 178 -33.98 -4.92 -10.64
N CYS A 179 -33.96 -4.89 -9.31
CA CYS A 179 -33.26 -5.90 -8.50
C CYS A 179 -34.15 -6.53 -7.43
N ASP A 180 -35.48 -6.37 -7.50
CA ASP A 180 -36.45 -6.94 -6.55
C ASP A 180 -36.05 -6.74 -5.08
N THR A 181 -35.52 -5.57 -4.75
CA THR A 181 -35.05 -5.19 -3.40
C THR A 181 -33.89 -6.05 -2.87
N PHE A 182 -33.15 -6.74 -3.75
CA PHE A 182 -32.02 -7.62 -3.38
C PHE A 182 -30.98 -6.92 -2.49
N TYR A 183 -30.76 -5.62 -2.69
CA TYR A 183 -29.77 -4.85 -1.91
C TYR A 183 -30.32 -4.30 -0.59
N GLY A 184 -31.48 -4.80 -0.16
CA GLY A 184 -32.17 -4.44 1.07
C GLY A 184 -33.33 -3.48 0.83
N GLN A 185 -34.16 -3.33 1.86
CA GLN A 185 -35.32 -2.43 1.88
C GLN A 185 -34.95 -0.98 2.24
N LEU A 186 -33.77 -0.78 2.84
CA LEU A 186 -33.32 0.55 3.23
C LEU A 186 -32.91 1.35 2.00
N GLU A 187 -33.41 2.57 1.88
CA GLU A 187 -33.06 3.46 0.79
C GLU A 187 -31.56 3.82 0.80
N PHE A 188 -31.00 3.95 -0.40
CA PHE A 188 -29.74 4.63 -0.65
C PHE A 188 -29.92 6.13 -0.41
N THR A 189 -28.91 6.72 0.21
CA THR A 189 -28.85 8.12 0.60
C THR A 189 -27.54 8.74 0.12
N ILE A 190 -27.37 10.05 0.30
CA ILE A 190 -26.10 10.74 0.01
C ILE A 190 -24.94 10.27 0.92
N ALA A 191 -25.22 9.54 1.99
CA ALA A 191 -24.20 8.94 2.85
C ALA A 191 -23.67 7.61 2.29
N ASP A 192 -24.34 7.02 1.30
CA ASP A 192 -23.85 5.83 0.63
C ASP A 192 -22.67 6.19 -0.28
N ASN A 193 -21.67 5.31 -0.28
CA ASN A 193 -20.45 5.50 -1.05
C ASN A 193 -20.54 4.82 -2.41
N ILE A 194 -19.98 5.48 -3.41
CA ILE A 194 -19.69 4.91 -4.73
C ILE A 194 -18.17 4.82 -4.92
N ILE A 195 -17.76 3.79 -5.67
CA ILE A 195 -16.36 3.49 -5.96
C ILE A 195 -16.20 3.22 -7.46
N ARG A 196 -15.01 3.52 -8.02
CA ARG A 196 -14.76 3.32 -9.45
C ARG A 196 -14.86 1.85 -9.81
N LEU A 197 -15.40 1.57 -11.00
CA LEU A 197 -15.55 0.21 -11.49
C LEU A 197 -14.20 -0.52 -11.58
N ASP A 198 -13.15 0.16 -12.05
CA ASP A 198 -11.82 -0.44 -12.21
C ASP A 198 -11.22 -0.86 -10.85
N ASP A 199 -11.43 -0.05 -9.81
CA ASP A 199 -11.04 -0.42 -8.45
C ASP A 199 -11.82 -1.61 -7.91
N VAL A 200 -13.10 -1.77 -8.29
CA VAL A 200 -13.90 -2.96 -7.93
C VAL A 200 -13.38 -4.21 -8.61
N LYS A 201 -13.01 -4.11 -9.90
CA LYS A 201 -12.43 -5.23 -10.65
C LYS A 201 -11.13 -5.69 -10.00
N GLU A 202 -10.22 -4.77 -9.72
CA GLU A 202 -8.96 -5.10 -9.06
C GLU A 202 -9.14 -5.59 -7.62
N MET A 203 -10.11 -5.05 -6.87
CA MET A 203 -10.46 -5.57 -5.55
C MET A 203 -10.94 -7.02 -5.61
N CYS A 204 -11.79 -7.37 -6.58
CA CYS A 204 -12.24 -8.75 -6.77
C CYS A 204 -11.09 -9.67 -7.18
N ASN A 205 -10.20 -9.22 -8.07
CA ASN A 205 -8.98 -9.92 -8.47
C ASN A 205 -8.07 -10.19 -7.27
N PHE A 206 -7.85 -9.18 -6.42
CA PHE A 206 -7.02 -9.27 -5.23
C PHE A 206 -7.59 -10.27 -4.20
N TYR A 207 -8.89 -10.21 -3.90
CA TYR A 207 -9.50 -11.18 -2.97
C TYR A 207 -9.52 -12.59 -3.52
N ASN A 208 -9.77 -12.76 -4.83
CA ASN A 208 -9.68 -14.07 -5.48
C ASN A 208 -8.24 -14.62 -5.38
N PHE A 209 -7.24 -13.79 -5.66
CA PHE A 209 -5.83 -14.15 -5.49
C PHE A 209 -5.52 -14.58 -4.05
N CYS A 210 -5.98 -13.82 -3.05
CA CYS A 210 -5.83 -14.18 -1.65
C CYS A 210 -6.51 -15.52 -1.33
N HIS A 211 -7.68 -15.80 -1.90
CA HIS A 211 -8.41 -17.04 -1.66
C HIS A 211 -7.62 -18.24 -2.19
N LEU A 212 -7.14 -18.16 -3.43
CA LEU A 212 -6.34 -19.21 -4.06
C LEU A 212 -5.05 -19.51 -3.28
N ILE A 213 -4.33 -18.48 -2.84
CA ILE A 213 -3.03 -18.62 -2.18
C ILE A 213 -3.15 -18.98 -0.68
N LEU A 214 -4.06 -18.32 0.05
CA LEU A 214 -4.16 -18.47 1.50
C LEU A 214 -5.07 -19.63 1.92
N ILE A 215 -6.13 -19.89 1.16
CA ILE A 215 -7.15 -20.90 1.49
C ILE A 215 -6.93 -22.17 0.68
N GLU A 216 -6.98 -22.08 -0.65
CA GLU A 216 -6.95 -23.28 -1.51
C GLU A 216 -5.54 -23.87 -1.68
N ARG A 217 -4.49 -23.07 -1.44
CA ARG A 217 -3.09 -23.48 -1.58
C ARG A 217 -2.77 -23.97 -2.99
N VAL A 218 -3.24 -23.24 -4.01
CA VAL A 218 -2.99 -23.55 -5.42
C VAL A 218 -2.08 -22.53 -6.08
N ALA A 219 -1.31 -22.98 -7.06
CA ALA A 219 -0.51 -22.10 -7.89
C ALA A 219 -1.44 -21.23 -8.76
N VAL A 220 -1.25 -19.91 -8.71
CA VAL A 220 -2.03 -18.96 -9.50
C VAL A 220 -1.40 -18.81 -10.90
N PRO A 221 -2.18 -18.83 -11.99
CA PRO A 221 -1.65 -18.74 -13.36
C PRO A 221 -0.92 -17.42 -13.65
N HIS A 222 -1.41 -16.31 -13.11
CA HIS A 222 -0.82 -14.99 -13.25
C HIS A 222 -0.05 -14.63 -11.97
N LYS A 223 1.27 -14.67 -12.05
CA LYS A 223 2.14 -14.32 -10.93
C LYS A 223 2.08 -12.81 -10.72
N LYS A 224 1.25 -12.34 -9.79
CA LYS A 224 1.22 -10.93 -9.36
C LYS A 224 2.33 -10.63 -8.35
N CYS A 225 2.55 -11.56 -7.43
CA CYS A 225 3.60 -11.48 -6.43
C CYS A 225 4.04 -12.88 -5.99
N GLY A 226 5.13 -12.93 -5.23
CA GLY A 226 5.64 -14.17 -4.68
C GLY A 226 6.86 -13.94 -3.82
N PHE A 227 7.67 -14.98 -3.71
CA PHE A 227 8.88 -14.98 -2.90
C PHE A 227 10.04 -15.58 -3.68
N ILE A 228 11.18 -14.92 -3.59
CA ILE A 228 12.43 -15.40 -4.18
C ILE A 228 13.39 -15.74 -3.06
N LYS A 229 13.91 -16.96 -3.10
CA LYS A 229 14.95 -17.45 -2.22
C LYS A 229 16.32 -17.15 -2.83
N ILE A 230 17.07 -16.28 -2.17
CA ILE A 230 18.43 -15.89 -2.56
C ILE A 230 19.44 -16.70 -1.74
N ALA A 231 20.37 -17.37 -2.42
CA ALA A 231 21.47 -18.12 -1.80
C ALA A 231 21.04 -19.12 -0.70
N ALA A 232 19.87 -19.75 -0.87
CA ALA A 232 19.29 -20.74 0.04
C ALA A 232 18.97 -20.27 1.48
N GLN A 233 19.12 -18.98 1.83
CA GLN A 233 18.90 -18.48 3.18
C GLN A 233 17.81 -17.40 3.26
N ASN A 234 17.79 -16.46 2.32
CA ASN A 234 16.94 -15.27 2.41
C ASN A 234 15.75 -15.38 1.45
N CYS A 235 14.53 -15.49 1.99
CA CYS A 235 13.32 -15.31 1.18
C CYS A 235 12.94 -13.83 1.17
N VAL A 236 12.86 -13.24 -0.02
CA VAL A 236 12.51 -11.84 -0.24
C VAL A 236 11.18 -11.80 -0.99
N PRO A 237 10.19 -11.00 -0.53
CA PRO A 237 8.95 -10.84 -1.24
C PRO A 237 9.21 -10.04 -2.51
N TYR A 238 8.50 -10.37 -3.59
CA TYR A 238 8.56 -9.62 -4.84
C TYR A 238 7.15 -9.38 -5.37
N THR A 239 7.03 -8.36 -6.21
CA THR A 239 5.82 -8.06 -6.97
C THR A 239 6.16 -7.77 -8.42
N TRP A 240 5.21 -8.02 -9.32
CA TRP A 240 5.31 -7.60 -10.71
C TRP A 240 4.78 -6.17 -10.85
N HIS A 241 5.54 -5.33 -11.54
CA HIS A 241 5.16 -3.97 -11.89
C HIS A 241 5.75 -3.67 -13.27
N GLU A 242 4.93 -3.20 -14.22
CA GLU A 242 5.34 -2.91 -15.61
C GLU A 242 6.19 -4.04 -16.25
N ASP A 243 5.68 -5.28 -16.17
CA ASP A 243 6.33 -6.49 -16.71
C ASP A 243 7.74 -6.79 -16.14
N LYS A 244 8.06 -6.24 -14.97
CA LYS A 244 9.32 -6.49 -14.27
C LYS A 244 9.08 -6.88 -12.82
N GLN A 245 10.04 -7.63 -12.27
CA GLN A 245 10.02 -8.04 -10.87
C GLN A 245 10.72 -7.01 -10.00
N TYR A 246 10.04 -6.58 -8.94
CA TYR A 246 10.54 -5.62 -7.97
C TYR A 246 10.55 -6.21 -6.57
N VAL A 247 11.60 -5.89 -5.82
CA VAL A 247 11.78 -6.29 -4.42
C VAL A 247 11.91 -5.05 -3.52
N PRO A 248 11.49 -5.11 -2.25
CA PRO A 248 11.60 -3.95 -1.36
C PRO A 248 13.06 -3.56 -1.11
N LEU A 249 13.34 -2.25 -1.19
CA LEU A 249 14.69 -1.70 -1.01
C LEU A 249 15.22 -1.94 0.42
N PHE A 250 14.35 -1.96 1.43
CA PHE A 250 14.75 -2.09 2.84
C PHE A 250 15.49 -3.40 3.17
N TYR A 251 15.49 -4.39 2.27
CA TYR A 251 16.34 -5.58 2.40
C TYR A 251 17.81 -5.33 2.06
N PHE A 252 18.12 -4.23 1.38
CA PHE A 252 19.42 -3.89 0.83
C PHE A 252 19.90 -2.49 1.28
N GLU A 253 19.14 -1.82 2.15
CA GLU A 253 19.48 -0.51 2.70
C GLU A 253 20.81 -0.56 3.46
N GLY A 254 21.66 0.44 3.23
CA GLY A 254 22.98 0.54 3.87
C GLY A 254 24.09 -0.30 3.21
N GLU A 255 23.75 -1.21 2.28
CA GLU A 255 24.75 -2.01 1.56
C GLU A 255 25.15 -1.37 0.23
N CYS A 256 24.22 -0.68 -0.46
CA CYS A 256 24.48 -0.19 -1.80
C CYS A 256 23.69 1.09 -2.16
N LYS A 257 24.36 2.25 -2.11
CA LYS A 257 23.79 3.54 -2.57
C LYS A 257 23.26 3.50 -4.01
N TYR A 258 23.87 2.68 -4.86
CA TYR A 258 23.45 2.54 -6.26
C TYR A 258 22.06 1.91 -6.42
N LEU A 259 21.65 1.02 -5.49
CA LEU A 259 20.28 0.49 -5.47
C LEU A 259 19.29 1.55 -4.98
N GLU A 260 19.70 2.40 -4.03
CA GLU A 260 18.88 3.52 -3.53
C GLU A 260 18.57 4.52 -4.65
N GLU A 261 19.57 4.92 -5.42
CA GLU A 261 19.46 5.84 -6.56
C GLU A 261 18.55 5.33 -7.69
N ARG A 262 18.39 4.00 -7.81
CA ARG A 262 17.57 3.36 -8.85
C ARG A 262 16.27 2.76 -8.34
N SER A 263 15.97 2.98 -7.07
CA SER A 263 14.69 2.57 -6.52
C SER A 263 13.58 3.52 -6.96
N LEU A 264 12.37 2.99 -7.04
CA LEU A 264 11.16 3.75 -7.36
C LEU A 264 10.12 3.57 -6.25
N PRO A 265 9.21 4.55 -6.05
CA PRO A 265 8.09 4.39 -5.15
C PRO A 265 7.00 3.54 -5.80
N LEU A 266 6.74 2.36 -5.25
CA LEU A 266 5.62 1.50 -5.66
C LEU A 266 4.34 1.91 -4.94
N THR A 267 3.24 2.07 -5.67
CA THR A 267 1.92 2.49 -5.15
C THR A 267 0.79 1.61 -5.72
N GLY A 268 -0.46 1.87 -5.30
CA GLY A 268 -1.65 1.26 -5.89
C GLY A 268 -1.77 -0.25 -5.66
N TRP A 269 -2.32 -0.96 -6.65
CA TRP A 269 -2.62 -2.39 -6.55
C TRP A 269 -1.37 -3.28 -6.48
N ASP A 270 -0.31 -2.94 -7.20
CA ASP A 270 0.96 -3.69 -7.15
C ASP A 270 1.59 -3.63 -5.74
N LEU A 271 1.43 -2.48 -5.06
CA LEU A 271 1.80 -2.35 -3.64
C LEU A 271 0.91 -3.23 -2.75
N ALA A 272 -0.38 -3.38 -3.03
CA ALA A 272 -1.27 -4.24 -2.25
C ALA A 272 -0.82 -5.71 -2.29
N TYR A 273 -0.43 -6.20 -3.47
CA TYR A 273 0.14 -7.55 -3.63
C TYR A 273 1.47 -7.70 -2.88
N LEU A 274 2.32 -6.67 -2.89
CA LEU A 274 3.57 -6.67 -2.11
C LEU A 274 3.30 -6.67 -0.60
N LYS A 275 2.37 -5.84 -0.11
CA LYS A 275 1.95 -5.77 1.30
C LYS A 275 1.42 -7.12 1.78
N LEU A 276 0.67 -7.84 0.94
CA LEU A 276 0.24 -9.20 1.22
C LEU A 276 1.43 -10.13 1.45
N CYS A 277 2.43 -10.14 0.55
CA CYS A 277 3.64 -10.95 0.73
C CYS A 277 4.41 -10.57 2.00
N CYS A 278 4.53 -9.28 2.31
CA CYS A 278 5.17 -8.82 3.54
C CYS A 278 4.44 -9.33 4.80
N LYS A 279 3.10 -9.29 4.81
CA LYS A 279 2.27 -9.81 5.90
C LYS A 279 2.34 -11.32 6.04
N ILE A 280 2.32 -12.04 4.92
CA ILE A 280 2.57 -13.48 4.86
C ILE A 280 3.89 -13.75 5.58
N GLN A 281 5.00 -13.18 5.14
CA GLN A 281 6.32 -13.40 5.74
C GLN A 281 6.47 -12.93 7.21
N GLY A 282 5.53 -12.15 7.75
CA GLY A 282 5.62 -11.61 9.10
C GLY A 282 6.58 -10.43 9.22
N ILE A 283 6.75 -9.66 8.14
CA ILE A 283 7.54 -8.42 8.15
C ILE A 283 6.85 -7.41 9.07
N ARG A 284 7.64 -6.58 9.74
CA ARG A 284 7.12 -5.49 10.59
C ARG A 284 6.36 -4.47 9.75
N LYS A 285 5.12 -4.20 10.15
CA LYS A 285 4.21 -3.23 9.50
C LYS A 285 4.87 -1.87 9.20
N THR A 286 5.69 -1.36 10.11
CA THR A 286 6.40 -0.08 9.96
C THR A 286 7.31 0.03 8.72
N LEU A 287 7.68 -1.08 8.09
CA LEU A 287 8.52 -1.09 6.90
C LEU A 287 7.74 -0.96 5.59
N PHE A 288 6.43 -1.27 5.59
CA PHE A 288 5.65 -1.37 4.36
C PHE A 288 4.26 -0.73 4.42
N ASP A 289 3.78 -0.26 5.57
CA ASP A 289 2.38 0.18 5.75
C ASP A 289 2.04 1.51 5.05
N GLY A 290 3.05 2.25 4.57
CA GLY A 290 2.84 3.51 3.86
C GLY A 290 2.04 3.39 2.57
N GLU A 291 1.61 4.53 2.02
CA GLU A 291 0.96 4.62 0.70
C GLU A 291 1.92 4.32 -0.47
N SER A 292 3.22 4.38 -0.20
CA SER A 292 4.26 3.95 -1.12
C SER A 292 5.35 3.17 -0.39
N VAL A 293 6.02 2.25 -1.11
CA VAL A 293 7.20 1.54 -0.64
C VAL A 293 8.29 1.64 -1.70
N ARG A 294 9.53 1.94 -1.30
CA ARG A 294 10.66 1.96 -2.22
C ARG A 294 11.03 0.53 -2.62
N VAL A 295 11.06 0.30 -3.93
CA VAL A 295 11.39 -1.00 -4.52
C VAL A 295 12.48 -0.86 -5.56
N VAL A 296 13.22 -1.94 -5.80
CA VAL A 296 14.30 -2.01 -6.80
C VAL A 296 14.10 -3.23 -7.69
N GLU A 297 14.49 -3.11 -8.96
CA GLU A 297 14.36 -4.19 -9.94
C GLU A 297 15.23 -5.39 -9.54
N LEU A 298 14.64 -6.59 -9.55
CA LEU A 298 15.33 -7.82 -9.17
C LEU A 298 16.54 -8.10 -10.07
N GLU A 299 16.44 -7.86 -11.37
CA GLU A 299 17.55 -8.04 -12.31
C GLU A 299 18.73 -7.12 -12.00
N LEU A 300 18.48 -5.95 -11.42
CA LEU A 300 19.54 -5.09 -10.93
C LEU A 300 20.18 -5.68 -9.67
N VAL A 301 19.38 -6.16 -8.72
CA VAL A 301 19.84 -6.81 -7.49
C VAL A 301 20.73 -8.01 -7.79
N LYS A 302 20.36 -8.86 -8.76
CA LYS A 302 21.14 -10.03 -9.18
C LYS A 302 22.59 -9.70 -9.56
N LYS A 303 22.86 -8.50 -10.09
CA LYS A 303 24.22 -8.06 -10.50
C LYS A 303 25.16 -7.83 -9.31
N PHE A 304 24.64 -7.69 -8.11
CA PHE A 304 25.42 -7.52 -6.88
C PHE A 304 25.80 -8.85 -6.22
N PHE A 305 25.28 -9.97 -6.71
CA PHE A 305 25.60 -11.29 -6.20
C PHE A 305 26.66 -11.97 -7.08
N PRO A 306 27.52 -12.84 -6.50
CA PRO A 306 28.48 -13.62 -7.26
C PRO A 306 27.79 -14.41 -8.40
N PRO A 307 28.44 -14.53 -9.57
CA PRO A 307 27.92 -15.35 -10.67
C PRO A 307 27.61 -16.77 -10.19
N GLY A 308 26.43 -17.28 -10.57
CA GLY A 308 25.96 -18.61 -10.14
C GLY A 308 25.18 -18.65 -8.83
N THR A 309 24.93 -17.50 -8.19
CA THR A 309 24.03 -17.44 -7.03
C THR A 309 22.61 -17.86 -7.43
N PRO A 310 21.99 -18.86 -6.76
CA PRO A 310 20.64 -19.31 -7.10
C PRO A 310 19.58 -18.32 -6.63
N PHE A 311 18.58 -18.08 -7.48
CA PHE A 311 17.38 -17.28 -7.23
C PHE A 311 16.17 -18.14 -7.55
N ASP A 312 15.65 -18.84 -6.54
CA ASP A 312 14.57 -19.80 -6.70
C ASP A 312 13.25 -19.22 -6.23
N GLU A 313 12.20 -19.36 -7.03
CA GLU A 313 10.86 -18.95 -6.61
C GLU A 313 10.25 -20.00 -5.67
N THR A 314 9.99 -19.61 -4.41
CA THR A 314 9.48 -20.54 -3.40
C THR A 314 8.57 -19.84 -2.41
N TRP A 315 7.33 -20.30 -2.28
CA TRP A 315 6.43 -19.86 -1.20
C TRP A 315 6.91 -20.40 0.15
N PRO A 316 6.93 -19.57 1.20
CA PRO A 316 7.40 -20.00 2.50
C PRO A 316 6.40 -20.96 3.16
N THR A 317 6.91 -22.03 3.77
CA THR A 317 6.12 -23.18 4.26
C THR A 317 5.68 -23.07 5.73
N HIS A 318 6.37 -22.26 6.54
CA HIS A 318 6.16 -22.11 7.99
C HIS A 318 5.60 -20.74 8.37
N THR A 319 4.72 -20.23 7.55
CA THR A 319 4.41 -18.81 7.52
C THR A 319 3.15 -18.48 8.30
N SER A 320 3.05 -17.26 8.83
CA SER A 320 1.92 -16.75 9.62
C SER A 320 0.67 -16.51 8.77
N ILE A 321 0.25 -17.51 7.98
CA ILE A 321 -1.00 -17.43 7.23
C ILE A 321 -2.19 -17.46 8.19
N ASP A 322 -2.06 -18.13 9.35
CA ASP A 322 -3.12 -18.24 10.35
C ASP A 322 -3.58 -16.86 10.89
N THR A 323 -2.72 -15.82 10.85
CA THR A 323 -3.12 -14.46 11.25
C THR A 323 -3.85 -13.69 10.15
N LEU A 324 -3.84 -14.20 8.92
CA LEU A 324 -4.44 -13.56 7.73
C LEU A 324 -5.84 -14.10 7.41
N VAL A 325 -6.19 -15.25 7.98
CA VAL A 325 -7.44 -15.96 7.71
C VAL A 325 -8.28 -16.08 8.97
N LEU A 326 -9.60 -15.93 8.86
CA LEU A 326 -10.53 -16.04 10.00
C LEU A 326 -10.83 -17.50 10.37
N ARG A 327 -10.67 -18.41 9.41
CA ARG A 327 -10.91 -19.85 9.60
C ARG A 327 -9.58 -20.59 9.48
N PRO A 328 -9.26 -21.50 10.42
CA PRO A 328 -8.07 -22.32 10.31
C PRO A 328 -8.16 -23.17 9.04
N VAL A 329 -7.20 -22.99 8.15
CA VAL A 329 -7.10 -23.75 6.90
C VAL A 329 -6.42 -25.09 7.23
N PRO A 330 -6.95 -26.24 6.78
CA PRO A 330 -6.25 -27.51 6.90
C PRO A 330 -4.83 -27.39 6.33
N LYS A 331 -3.82 -27.89 7.04
CA LYS A 331 -2.42 -27.83 6.61
C LYS A 331 -2.18 -28.72 5.38
N LEU A 332 -2.60 -28.26 4.20
CA LEU A 332 -2.20 -28.84 2.93
C LEU A 332 -1.01 -28.03 2.41
N VAL A 333 0.10 -28.73 2.22
CA VAL A 333 1.31 -28.19 1.60
C VAL A 333 0.94 -27.77 0.17
N LEU A 334 1.33 -26.56 -0.24
CA LEU A 334 1.34 -26.14 -1.64
C LEU A 334 2.11 -27.20 -2.43
N THR A 335 1.40 -28.15 -3.03
CA THR A 335 2.04 -29.21 -3.83
C THR A 335 2.53 -28.56 -5.11
N LYS A 336 3.83 -28.73 -5.40
CA LYS A 336 4.38 -28.37 -6.70
C LYS A 336 3.58 -29.15 -7.75
N ASN A 337 3.10 -28.45 -8.79
CA ASN A 337 2.35 -29.05 -9.89
C ASN A 337 3.00 -30.35 -10.39
N PRO A 338 2.21 -31.34 -10.83
CA PRO A 338 2.74 -32.52 -11.49
C PRO A 338 3.37 -32.08 -12.81
N THR A 339 4.64 -32.42 -12.99
CA THR A 339 5.31 -32.40 -14.29
C THR A 339 4.44 -33.13 -15.30
N LYS A 340 4.05 -32.44 -16.37
CA LYS A 340 3.41 -33.03 -17.54
C LYS A 340 4.33 -34.13 -18.09
N GLY A 341 3.83 -35.36 -18.12
CA GLY A 341 4.34 -36.46 -18.94
C GLY A 341 3.61 -36.49 -20.27
#